data_AF-A0A925BKY1-F1
#
_entry.id   AF-A0A925BKY1-F1
#
_cell.length_a   1.000
_cell.length_b   1.000
_cell.length_c   1.000
_cell.angle_alpha   90.00
_cell.angle_beta   90.00
_cell.angle_gamma   90.00
#
_symmetry.space_group_name_H-M   'P 1'
#
loop_
_entity.id
_entity.type
_entity.pdbx_description
1 polymer ?
#
loop_
_entity_poly.entity_id
_entity_poly.type
_entity_poly.pdbx_seq_one_letter_code
_entity_poly.pdbx_strand_id
1 'polypeptide(L)'
;MPQCSAWFASTIVRRSWIAMALVILSSSVLRAQTLDEDLRRLPIRELAVLAKGEGDAVRGAIVFFQPHMACSKCHAVGQANQNGLGPDLTALGKEVSDESLVESVLLPSKVIRKGFESVTVITAGGKSLSALLVERTKDKLVVRDISRSGELTTLAMTDIEDIKLNATSIMPAGQVNQLNSRQQFLDLIRYLIEIRDGGAVRALQLQPSAALLTFKVPEYEQHLDHAGLIGRWNDKSLQRGEAIYQRVCANCHGTKDKPGSLPTSLRFAEGKFKNGSDPLSMYRTLTHGFGLMAPQTWMVPSQKYDVIHYVRETYLQPHNPTQFVAVDATYLARLPKGNTRGPEPSKIVPWSAMDYGPSLAHTFEVPGLEHNLAYKGIA
;
A
#
# COMPACT_ATOMS: atom_id res chain seq x y z
N MET A 1 -83.20 25.91 -8.44
CA MET A 1 -82.90 27.35 -8.31
C MET A 1 -83.93 27.96 -7.36
N PRO A 2 -83.63 28.88 -6.42
CA PRO A 2 -82.37 29.60 -6.14
C PRO A 2 -81.84 29.49 -4.67
N GLN A 3 -80.52 29.64 -4.48
CA GLN A 3 -79.78 30.66 -3.67
C GLN A 3 -79.63 30.37 -2.16
N CYS A 4 -78.44 30.12 -1.58
CA CYS A 4 -77.19 30.90 -1.37
C CYS A 4 -77.20 31.94 -0.23
N SER A 5 -76.53 31.62 0.90
CA SER A 5 -75.66 32.49 1.74
C SER A 5 -75.28 31.73 3.03
N ALA A 6 -74.03 31.27 3.23
CA ALA A 6 -72.88 31.96 3.88
C ALA A 6 -73.09 32.24 5.38
N TRP A 7 -72.17 32.10 6.36
CA TRP A 7 -70.76 31.66 6.48
C TRP A 7 -70.41 31.65 8.01
N PHE A 8 -69.26 31.05 8.39
CA PHE A 8 -68.53 31.08 9.70
C PHE A 8 -69.08 30.23 10.88
N ALA A 9 -68.29 29.57 11.74
CA ALA A 9 -66.91 29.08 11.77
C ALA A 9 -66.67 28.31 13.10
N SER A 10 -65.52 27.62 13.17
CA SER A 10 -64.78 27.16 14.37
C SER A 10 -64.91 25.69 14.82
N THR A 11 -63.99 24.89 14.27
CA THR A 11 -63.03 23.95 14.94
C THR A 11 -63.38 23.33 16.30
N ILE A 12 -63.31 21.99 16.38
CA ILE A 12 -62.51 21.23 17.37
C ILE A 12 -62.29 19.76 16.93
N VAL A 13 -61.00 19.43 16.75
CA VAL A 13 -60.30 18.16 17.02
C VAL A 13 -60.86 16.84 16.49
N ARG A 14 -60.22 16.31 15.44
CA ARG A 14 -60.20 14.88 15.13
C ARG A 14 -58.75 14.39 15.09
N ARG A 15 -58.38 13.56 16.06
CA ARG A 15 -57.10 12.84 16.12
C ARG A 15 -57.05 11.82 14.99
N SER A 16 -56.20 12.06 13.99
CA SER A 16 -55.81 11.04 13.01
C SER A 16 -54.35 10.65 13.25
N TRP A 17 -54.15 9.38 13.55
CA TRP A 17 -52.85 8.74 13.62
C TRP A 17 -52.27 8.64 12.21
N ILE A 18 -51.21 9.40 11.94
CA ILE A 18 -50.37 9.19 10.75
C ILE A 18 -49.12 8.46 11.22
N ALA A 19 -49.04 7.17 10.90
CA ALA A 19 -47.82 6.40 11.01
C ALA A 19 -46.81 6.93 10.00
N MET A 20 -45.89 7.76 10.48
CA MET A 20 -44.74 8.23 9.71
C MET A 20 -43.71 7.09 9.71
N ALA A 21 -43.74 6.25 8.67
CA ALA A 21 -42.66 5.31 8.39
C ALA A 21 -41.41 6.13 8.03
N LEU A 22 -40.57 6.37 9.03
CA LEU A 22 -39.24 6.92 8.85
C LEU A 22 -38.40 5.85 8.14
N VAL A 23 -38.29 5.93 6.82
CA VAL A 23 -37.26 5.20 6.08
C VAL A 23 -35.93 5.81 6.51
N ILE A 24 -35.29 5.20 7.50
CA ILE A 24 -33.89 5.45 7.81
C ILE A 24 -33.12 4.90 6.61
N LEU A 25 -32.87 5.78 5.62
CA LEU A 25 -31.78 5.59 4.68
C LEU A 25 -30.51 5.64 5.53
N SER A 26 -30.11 4.48 6.05
CA SER A 26 -28.76 4.27 6.52
C SER A 26 -27.85 4.63 5.35
N SER A 27 -27.28 5.82 5.41
CA SER A 27 -26.08 6.18 4.66
C SER A 27 -24.96 5.31 5.22
N SER A 28 -24.99 4.02 4.86
CA SER A 28 -23.79 3.22 4.78
C SER A 28 -22.90 3.97 3.80
N VAL A 29 -21.97 4.75 4.35
CA VAL A 29 -20.81 5.22 3.63
C VAL A 29 -20.24 3.96 2.98
N LEU A 30 -20.45 3.82 1.68
CA LEU A 30 -19.85 2.75 0.89
C LEU A 30 -18.35 3.00 0.96
N ARG A 31 -17.72 2.41 1.98
CA ARG A 31 -16.27 2.33 2.08
C ARG A 31 -15.86 1.51 0.87
N ALA A 32 -15.13 2.12 -0.05
CA ALA A 32 -14.58 1.41 -1.20
C ALA A 32 -13.79 0.21 -0.65
N GLN A 33 -14.23 -0.99 -1.03
CA GLN A 33 -13.62 -2.22 -0.56
C GLN A 33 -12.18 -2.29 -1.09
N THR A 34 -11.27 -2.72 -0.23
CA THR A 34 -9.86 -2.88 -0.59
C THR A 34 -9.61 -4.23 -1.25
N LEU A 35 -8.59 -4.32 -2.09
CA LEU A 35 -8.22 -5.58 -2.74
C LEU A 35 -7.85 -6.66 -1.71
N ASP A 36 -7.21 -6.29 -0.60
CA ASP A 36 -6.93 -7.20 0.53
C ASP A 36 -8.23 -7.81 1.09
N GLU A 37 -9.26 -6.99 1.32
CA GLU A 37 -10.57 -7.45 1.79
C GLU A 37 -11.25 -8.36 0.75
N ASP A 38 -11.15 -8.04 -0.53
CA ASP A 38 -11.69 -8.88 -1.62
C ASP A 38 -10.99 -10.25 -1.69
N LEU A 39 -9.66 -10.28 -1.64
CA LEU A 39 -8.87 -11.51 -1.69
C LEU A 39 -9.17 -12.41 -0.49
N ARG A 40 -9.32 -11.83 0.71
CA ARG A 40 -9.59 -12.59 1.94
C ARG A 40 -10.98 -13.22 2.00
N ARG A 41 -11.89 -12.90 1.08
CA ARG A 41 -13.19 -13.58 0.95
C ARG A 41 -13.06 -14.96 0.32
N LEU A 42 -12.00 -15.20 -0.46
CA LEU A 42 -11.73 -16.50 -1.04
C LEU A 42 -10.89 -17.35 -0.08
N PRO A 43 -11.13 -18.68 -0.01
CA PRO A 43 -10.25 -19.58 0.71
C PRO A 43 -8.81 -19.49 0.18
N ILE A 44 -7.83 -19.50 1.09
CA ILE A 44 -6.40 -19.45 0.74
C ILE A 44 -6.02 -20.55 -0.27
N ARG A 45 -6.59 -21.75 -0.11
CA ARG A 45 -6.40 -22.86 -1.04
C ARG A 45 -6.90 -22.55 -2.45
N GLU A 46 -8.04 -21.88 -2.57
CA GLU A 46 -8.59 -21.49 -3.86
C GLU A 46 -7.67 -20.46 -4.53
N LEU A 47 -7.20 -19.45 -3.81
CA LEU A 47 -6.24 -18.48 -4.32
C LEU A 47 -4.93 -19.12 -4.78
N ALA A 48 -4.43 -20.12 -4.04
CA ALA A 48 -3.23 -20.87 -4.44
C ALA A 48 -3.45 -21.65 -5.74
N VAL A 49 -4.61 -22.32 -5.89
CA VAL A 49 -4.99 -23.02 -7.13
C VAL A 49 -5.12 -22.04 -8.30
N LEU A 50 -5.82 -20.92 -8.11
CA LEU A 50 -5.98 -19.87 -9.11
C LEU A 50 -4.62 -19.28 -9.52
N ALA A 51 -3.73 -19.02 -8.57
CA ALA A 51 -2.39 -18.49 -8.88
C ALA A 51 -1.59 -19.47 -9.74
N LYS A 52 -1.71 -20.78 -9.50
CA LYS A 52 -1.07 -21.78 -10.36
C LYS A 52 -1.72 -21.87 -11.74
N GLY A 53 -3.04 -21.83 -11.84
CA GLY A 53 -3.75 -22.02 -13.11
C GLY A 53 -3.74 -20.78 -14.00
N GLU A 54 -3.91 -19.60 -13.40
CA GLU A 54 -4.21 -18.35 -14.10
C GLU A 54 -3.12 -17.29 -13.94
N GLY A 55 -2.20 -17.45 -12.99
CA GLY A 55 -1.10 -16.53 -12.77
C GLY A 55 0.02 -16.70 -13.80
N ASP A 56 0.71 -15.60 -14.10
CA ASP A 56 1.88 -15.55 -14.96
C ASP A 56 3.12 -15.12 -14.17
N ALA A 57 4.13 -15.99 -14.13
CA ALA A 57 5.35 -15.76 -13.36
C ALA A 57 6.20 -14.60 -13.89
N VAL A 58 6.17 -14.31 -15.19
CA VAL A 58 6.92 -13.19 -15.79
C VAL A 58 6.26 -11.86 -15.40
N ARG A 59 4.94 -11.78 -15.47
CA ARG A 59 4.19 -10.60 -14.96
C ARG A 59 4.37 -10.46 -13.45
N GLY A 60 4.35 -11.57 -12.72
CA GLY A 60 4.59 -11.61 -11.27
C GLY A 60 5.97 -11.11 -10.87
N ALA A 61 7.00 -11.45 -11.64
CA ALA A 61 8.34 -10.93 -11.43
C ALA A 61 8.37 -9.39 -11.57
N ILE A 62 7.71 -8.84 -12.60
CA ILE A 62 7.61 -7.39 -12.78
C ILE A 62 6.98 -6.74 -11.54
N VAL A 63 5.88 -7.30 -11.02
CA VAL A 63 5.21 -6.83 -9.79
C VAL A 63 6.16 -6.87 -8.58
N PHE A 64 6.84 -8.00 -8.37
CA PHE A 64 7.77 -8.19 -7.25
C PHE A 64 8.89 -7.14 -7.22
N PHE A 65 9.42 -6.77 -8.39
CA PHE A 65 10.52 -5.81 -8.50
C PHE A 65 10.05 -4.36 -8.67
N GLN A 66 8.74 -4.08 -8.72
CA GLN A 66 8.25 -2.70 -8.75
C GLN A 66 8.72 -1.93 -7.50
N PRO A 67 9.24 -0.69 -7.64
CA PRO A 67 9.71 0.08 -6.51
C PRO A 67 8.66 0.23 -5.40
N HIS A 68 7.43 0.62 -5.75
CA HIS A 68 6.34 0.84 -4.78
C HIS A 68 5.90 -0.43 -4.03
N MET A 69 6.10 -1.62 -4.62
CA MET A 69 5.80 -2.89 -3.96
C MET A 69 6.81 -3.25 -2.86
N ALA A 70 8.03 -2.72 -2.92
CA ALA A 70 9.10 -2.90 -1.95
C ALA A 70 9.50 -4.36 -1.60
N CYS A 71 8.93 -5.38 -2.25
CA CYS A 71 9.22 -6.78 -1.96
C CYS A 71 10.72 -7.08 -2.10
N SER A 72 11.33 -6.63 -3.21
CA SER A 72 12.76 -6.80 -3.50
C SER A 72 13.71 -6.01 -2.58
N LYS A 73 13.21 -5.04 -1.80
CA LYS A 73 14.02 -4.31 -0.81
C LYS A 73 14.28 -5.14 0.44
N CYS A 74 13.32 -5.98 0.80
CA CYS A 74 13.41 -6.82 2.00
C CYS A 74 13.80 -8.26 1.68
N HIS A 75 13.26 -8.82 0.59
CA HIS A 75 13.44 -10.22 0.24
C HIS A 75 14.56 -10.44 -0.77
N ALA A 76 15.41 -11.41 -0.47
CA ALA A 76 16.40 -11.94 -1.38
C ALA A 76 15.74 -12.88 -2.42
N VAL A 77 16.27 -12.83 -3.64
CA VAL A 77 16.00 -13.80 -4.70
C VAL A 77 17.33 -14.16 -5.35
N GLY A 78 17.85 -15.36 -5.05
CA GLY A 78 19.21 -15.75 -5.43
C GLY A 78 20.29 -15.04 -4.61
N GLN A 79 21.36 -14.56 -5.25
CA GLN A 79 22.54 -14.03 -4.53
C GLN A 79 22.37 -12.60 -3.98
N ALA A 80 21.27 -11.91 -4.28
CA ALA A 80 21.03 -10.55 -3.80
C ALA A 80 20.53 -10.53 -2.35
N ASN A 81 21.01 -9.59 -1.53
CA ASN A 81 20.42 -9.22 -0.23
C ASN A 81 20.44 -10.32 0.87
N GLN A 82 21.56 -11.02 1.07
CA GLN A 82 21.70 -12.12 2.05
C GLN A 82 21.48 -11.70 3.53
N ASN A 83 21.66 -10.40 3.85
CA ASN A 83 21.35 -9.82 5.17
C ASN A 83 19.99 -9.09 5.18
N GLY A 84 19.11 -9.44 4.24
CA GLY A 84 17.81 -8.81 4.06
C GLY A 84 16.90 -8.90 5.28
N LEU A 85 15.91 -8.01 5.28
CA LEU A 85 14.86 -7.96 6.30
C LEU A 85 13.79 -9.05 6.11
N GLY A 86 13.78 -9.73 4.96
CA GLY A 86 12.93 -10.88 4.67
C GLY A 86 13.74 -12.13 4.31
N PRO A 87 13.12 -13.32 4.37
CA PRO A 87 13.76 -14.57 3.94
C PRO A 87 14.12 -14.54 2.46
N ASP A 88 15.14 -15.33 2.12
CA ASP A 88 15.45 -15.68 0.74
C ASP A 88 14.34 -16.56 0.18
N LEU A 89 13.64 -16.00 -0.81
CA LEU A 89 12.46 -16.62 -1.42
C LEU A 89 12.83 -17.80 -2.32
N THR A 90 14.10 -17.92 -2.71
CA THR A 90 14.62 -19.06 -3.49
C THR A 90 15.10 -20.23 -2.61
N ALA A 91 15.20 -20.01 -1.30
CA ALA A 91 15.68 -20.99 -0.32
C ALA A 91 14.63 -21.31 0.75
N LEU A 92 13.34 -21.06 0.48
CA LEU A 92 12.26 -21.28 1.44
C LEU A 92 12.06 -22.76 1.80
N GLY A 93 12.46 -23.67 0.91
CA GLY A 93 12.27 -25.12 1.02
C GLY A 93 10.90 -25.58 0.49
N LYS A 94 10.78 -26.86 0.14
CA LYS A 94 9.55 -27.45 -0.41
C LYS A 94 8.45 -27.66 0.63
N GLU A 95 8.79 -27.53 1.91
CA GLU A 95 7.86 -27.55 3.04
C GLU A 95 6.93 -26.33 3.06
N VAL A 96 7.31 -25.23 2.40
CA VAL A 96 6.46 -24.05 2.26
C VAL A 96 5.46 -24.28 1.12
N SER A 97 4.23 -24.64 1.50
CA SER A 97 3.13 -24.88 0.55
C SER A 97 2.74 -23.62 -0.25
N ASP A 98 2.00 -23.82 -1.34
CA ASP A 98 1.45 -22.72 -2.15
C ASP A 98 0.49 -21.85 -1.32
N GLU A 99 -0.31 -22.51 -0.48
CA GLU A 99 -1.18 -21.90 0.51
C GLU A 99 -0.41 -21.08 1.53
N SER A 100 0.74 -21.58 2.00
CA SER A 100 1.60 -20.84 2.92
C SER A 100 2.15 -19.57 2.28
N LEU A 101 2.47 -19.56 0.99
CA LEU A 101 2.89 -18.33 0.28
C LEU A 101 1.76 -17.30 0.22
N VAL A 102 0.56 -17.74 -0.19
CA VAL A 102 -0.65 -16.88 -0.22
C VAL A 102 -0.95 -16.32 1.16
N GLU A 103 -0.93 -17.17 2.18
CA GLU A 103 -1.15 -16.79 3.57
C GLU A 103 -0.11 -15.77 4.06
N SER A 104 1.17 -16.00 3.77
CA SER A 104 2.25 -15.07 4.18
C SER A 104 2.08 -13.69 3.56
N VAL A 105 1.62 -13.61 2.31
CA VAL A 105 1.42 -12.34 1.62
C VAL A 105 0.18 -11.59 2.13
N LEU A 106 -0.92 -12.30 2.41
CA LEU A 106 -2.17 -11.70 2.88
C LEU A 106 -2.19 -11.44 4.39
N LEU A 107 -1.54 -12.31 5.16
CA LEU A 107 -1.58 -12.35 6.62
C LEU A 107 -0.15 -12.49 7.20
N PRO A 108 0.75 -11.51 6.96
CA PRO A 108 2.18 -11.65 7.27
C PRO A 108 2.50 -11.85 8.77
N SER A 109 1.60 -11.45 9.67
CA SER A 109 1.76 -11.65 11.11
C SER A 109 1.13 -12.94 11.64
N LYS A 110 0.46 -13.76 10.79
CA LYS A 110 -0.20 -14.99 11.24
C LYS A 110 0.81 -16.08 11.62
N VAL A 111 1.85 -16.24 10.80
CA VAL A 111 2.99 -17.12 11.05
C VAL A 111 4.26 -16.38 10.68
N ILE A 112 5.08 -16.05 11.68
CA ILE A 112 6.38 -15.40 11.47
C ILE A 112 7.46 -16.48 11.47
N ARG A 113 8.23 -16.58 10.37
CA ARG A 113 9.30 -17.57 10.23
C ARG A 113 10.39 -17.32 11.28
N LYS A 114 10.88 -18.39 11.91
CA LYS A 114 11.99 -18.32 12.88
C LYS A 114 13.20 -17.60 12.27
N GLY A 115 13.80 -16.70 13.03
CA GLY A 115 14.91 -15.84 12.57
C GLY A 115 14.47 -14.56 11.86
N PHE A 116 13.16 -14.36 11.65
CA PHE A 116 12.54 -13.12 11.17
C PHE A 116 11.54 -12.55 12.18
N GLU A 117 11.59 -13.03 13.42
CA GLU A 117 10.83 -12.50 14.53
C GLU A 117 11.35 -11.10 14.87
N SER A 118 10.45 -10.11 14.89
CA SER A 118 10.85 -8.75 15.25
C SER A 118 10.83 -8.55 16.76
N VAL A 119 11.85 -7.85 17.26
CA VAL A 119 12.03 -7.54 18.68
C VAL A 119 12.25 -6.04 18.85
N THR A 120 11.76 -5.52 19.97
CA THR A 120 12.10 -4.20 20.47
C THR A 120 13.07 -4.37 21.62
N VAL A 121 14.29 -3.89 21.47
CA VAL A 121 15.35 -3.94 22.50
C VAL A 121 15.45 -2.57 23.15
N ILE A 122 15.32 -2.52 24.47
CA ILE A 122 15.58 -1.33 25.28
C ILE A 122 16.96 -1.52 25.89
N THR A 123 17.90 -0.64 25.55
CA THR A 123 19.25 -0.69 26.13
C THR A 123 19.27 0.01 27.49
N ALA A 124 20.21 -0.35 28.36
CA ALA A 124 20.42 0.29 29.66
C ALA A 124 20.69 1.80 29.57
N GLY A 125 21.10 2.29 28.39
CA GLY A 125 21.23 3.71 28.08
C GLY A 125 19.92 4.39 27.63
N GLY A 126 18.77 3.73 27.78
CA GLY A 126 17.46 4.23 27.40
C GLY A 126 17.18 4.29 25.89
N LYS A 127 18.02 3.66 25.05
CA LYS A 127 17.80 3.63 23.60
C LYS A 127 16.88 2.47 23.23
N SER A 128 15.88 2.74 22.39
CA SER A 128 15.04 1.70 21.80
C SER A 128 15.54 1.34 20.40
N LEU A 129 15.75 0.05 20.16
CA LEU A 129 16.18 -0.52 18.89
C LEU A 129 15.11 -1.52 18.40
N SER A 130 14.62 -1.32 17.17
CA SER A 130 13.77 -2.31 16.48
C SER A 130 14.63 -3.18 15.57
N ALA A 131 14.59 -4.49 15.78
CA ALA A 131 15.47 -5.41 15.07
C ALA A 131 14.81 -6.78 14.82
N LEU A 132 15.43 -7.62 13.98
CA LEU A 132 15.06 -9.03 13.82
C LEU A 132 16.00 -9.91 14.65
N LEU A 133 15.43 -10.84 15.41
CA LEU A 133 16.18 -11.77 16.25
C LEU A 133 16.94 -12.79 15.39
N VAL A 134 18.27 -12.82 15.51
CA VAL A 134 19.12 -13.82 14.85
C VAL A 134 19.57 -14.87 15.86
N GLU A 135 20.14 -14.43 16.97
CA GLU A 135 20.68 -15.30 18.01
C GLU A 135 20.49 -14.64 19.37
N ARG A 136 20.11 -15.42 20.38
CA ARG A 136 20.12 -14.98 21.79
C ARG A 136 20.79 -16.06 22.63
N THR A 137 21.87 -15.69 23.31
CA THR A 137 22.54 -16.53 24.30
C THR A 137 22.46 -15.88 25.67
N LYS A 138 23.13 -16.47 26.67
CA LYS A 138 23.24 -15.88 28.02
C LYS A 138 24.08 -14.58 28.02
N ASP A 139 25.03 -14.45 27.09
CA ASP A 139 26.03 -13.38 27.10
C ASP A 139 25.76 -12.30 26.05
N LYS A 140 25.16 -12.67 24.91
CA LYS A 140 24.96 -11.76 23.78
C LYS A 140 23.59 -11.92 23.13
N LEU A 141 23.13 -10.83 22.52
CA LEU A 141 22.02 -10.78 21.59
C LEU A 141 22.54 -10.33 20.22
N VAL A 142 22.32 -11.14 19.19
CA VAL A 142 22.61 -10.79 17.79
C VAL A 142 21.30 -10.51 17.07
N VAL A 143 21.21 -9.32 16.47
CA VAL A 143 20.01 -8.88 15.76
C VAL A 143 20.36 -8.24 14.41
N ARG A 144 19.41 -8.25 13.48
CA ARG A 144 19.46 -7.40 12.28
C ARG A 144 18.73 -6.10 12.54
N ASP A 145 19.43 -4.98 12.55
CA ASP A 145 18.85 -3.66 12.79
C ASP A 145 17.98 -3.22 11.60
N ILE A 146 16.68 -3.06 11.84
CA ILE A 146 15.72 -2.68 10.80
C ILE A 146 16.00 -1.26 10.30
N SER A 147 16.47 -0.36 11.17
CA SER A 147 16.78 1.02 10.83
C SER A 147 18.02 1.16 9.96
N ARG A 148 18.91 0.17 10.02
CA ARG A 148 20.16 0.08 9.23
C ARG A 148 20.07 -0.99 8.14
N SER A 149 18.87 -1.21 7.60
CA SER A 149 18.63 -2.11 6.46
C SER A 149 19.13 -3.54 6.68
N GLY A 150 19.02 -4.06 7.90
CA GLY A 150 19.36 -5.43 8.24
C GLY A 150 20.81 -5.65 8.69
N GLU A 151 21.57 -4.59 8.95
CA GLU A 151 22.92 -4.68 9.49
C GLU A 151 22.96 -5.48 10.80
N LEU A 152 23.89 -6.44 10.90
CA LEU A 152 24.06 -7.25 12.09
C LEU A 152 24.65 -6.40 13.22
N THR A 153 23.92 -6.35 14.34
CA THR A 153 24.35 -5.70 15.57
C THR A 153 24.41 -6.75 16.67
N THR A 154 25.53 -6.78 17.39
CA THR A 154 25.70 -7.63 18.58
C THR A 154 25.65 -6.72 19.82
N LEU A 155 24.78 -7.05 20.75
CA LEU A 155 24.63 -6.36 22.03
C LEU A 155 25.00 -7.33 23.15
N ALA A 156 25.78 -6.87 24.13
CA ALA A 156 25.99 -7.64 25.34
C ALA A 156 24.69 -7.67 26.15
N MET A 157 24.34 -8.82 26.74
CA MET A 157 23.13 -8.94 27.56
C MET A 157 23.14 -7.98 28.76
N THR A 158 24.32 -7.55 29.23
CA THR A 158 24.50 -6.54 30.27
C THR A 158 24.08 -5.12 29.86
N ASP A 159 24.08 -4.84 28.56
CA ASP A 159 23.73 -3.52 28.02
C ASP A 159 22.23 -3.42 27.69
N ILE A 160 21.47 -4.48 27.96
CA ILE A 160 20.06 -4.62 27.63
C ILE A 160 19.22 -4.59 28.90
N GLU A 161 18.28 -3.67 28.93
CA GLU A 161 17.29 -3.56 30.01
C GLU A 161 16.09 -4.48 29.73
N ASP A 162 15.55 -4.46 28.51
CA ASP A 162 14.41 -5.27 28.13
C ASP A 162 14.46 -5.73 26.66
N ILE A 163 13.87 -6.88 26.37
CA ILE A 163 13.69 -7.44 25.03
C ILE A 163 12.24 -7.88 24.88
N LYS A 164 11.47 -7.11 24.11
CA LYS A 164 10.08 -7.42 23.80
C LYS A 164 9.94 -8.06 22.43
N LEU A 165 9.39 -9.27 22.40
CA LEU A 165 8.97 -9.91 21.15
C LEU A 165 7.71 -9.22 20.61
N ASN A 166 7.73 -8.83 19.33
CA ASN A 166 6.59 -8.19 18.70
C ASN A 166 5.72 -9.26 18.00
N ALA A 167 4.41 -9.20 18.22
CA ALA A 167 3.45 -10.07 17.51
C ALA A 167 3.24 -9.67 16.04
N THR A 168 3.72 -8.50 15.64
CA THR A 168 3.54 -7.95 14.30
C THR A 168 4.80 -8.19 13.46
N SER A 169 4.60 -8.73 12.26
CA SER A 169 5.66 -8.86 11.26
C SER A 169 6.05 -7.50 10.71
N ILE A 170 7.32 -7.35 10.34
CA ILE A 170 7.79 -6.16 9.61
C ILE A 170 7.37 -6.19 8.14
N MET A 171 6.93 -7.34 7.63
CA MET A 171 6.29 -7.41 6.32
C MET A 171 4.93 -6.69 6.39
N PRO A 172 4.69 -5.64 5.58
CA PRO A 172 3.52 -4.81 5.77
C PRO A 172 2.20 -5.54 5.48
N ALA A 173 1.26 -5.47 6.42
CA ALA A 173 -0.10 -5.90 6.20
C ALA A 173 -0.80 -4.98 5.18
N GLY A 174 -1.67 -5.54 4.33
CA GLY A 174 -2.39 -4.77 3.33
C GLY A 174 -1.54 -4.28 2.16
N GLN A 175 -0.28 -4.74 2.03
CA GLN A 175 0.62 -4.38 0.92
C GLN A 175 0.01 -4.71 -0.46
N VAL A 176 -0.84 -5.74 -0.52
CA VAL A 176 -1.59 -6.12 -1.73
C VAL A 176 -2.53 -5.02 -2.24
N ASN A 177 -2.92 -4.05 -1.40
CA ASN A 177 -3.74 -2.90 -1.83
C ASN A 177 -3.01 -1.94 -2.79
N GLN A 178 -1.71 -2.13 -2.99
CA GLN A 178 -0.94 -1.44 -4.01
C GLN A 178 -1.06 -2.09 -5.40
N LEU A 179 -1.57 -3.33 -5.48
CA LEU A 179 -1.84 -4.00 -6.74
C LEU A 179 -3.11 -3.44 -7.39
N ASN A 180 -3.12 -3.40 -8.71
CA ASN A 180 -4.23 -2.86 -9.49
C ASN A 180 -5.41 -3.85 -9.61
N SER A 181 -5.15 -5.15 -9.45
CA SER A 181 -6.16 -6.19 -9.66
C SER A 181 -5.81 -7.49 -8.96
N ARG A 182 -6.82 -8.35 -8.81
CA ARG A 182 -6.64 -9.75 -8.40
C ARG A 182 -5.65 -10.49 -9.32
N GLN A 183 -5.66 -10.21 -10.63
CA GLN A 183 -4.75 -10.88 -11.55
C GLN A 183 -3.28 -10.59 -11.20
N GLN A 184 -2.94 -9.35 -10.84
CA GLN A 184 -1.57 -9.04 -10.40
C GLN A 184 -1.18 -9.77 -9.12
N PHE A 185 -2.14 -10.02 -8.22
CA PHE A 185 -1.90 -10.87 -7.04
C PHE A 185 -1.63 -12.33 -7.44
N LEU A 186 -2.45 -12.90 -8.33
CA LEU A 186 -2.25 -14.26 -8.84
C LEU A 186 -0.90 -14.41 -9.56
N ASP A 187 -0.54 -13.44 -10.40
CA ASP A 187 0.75 -13.36 -11.08
C ASP A 187 1.91 -13.31 -10.06
N LEU A 188 1.82 -12.46 -9.03
CA LEU A 188 2.82 -12.38 -7.96
C LEU A 188 2.98 -13.72 -7.23
N ILE A 189 1.88 -14.35 -6.83
CA ILE A 189 1.94 -15.66 -6.15
C ILE A 189 2.52 -16.73 -7.08
N ARG A 190 2.16 -16.73 -8.37
CA ARG A 190 2.75 -17.64 -9.36
C ARG A 190 4.25 -17.48 -9.44
N TYR A 191 4.75 -16.25 -9.48
CA TYR A 191 6.18 -15.97 -9.45
C TYR A 191 6.85 -16.54 -8.18
N LEU A 192 6.25 -16.31 -7.00
CA LEU A 192 6.77 -16.82 -5.72
C LEU A 192 6.85 -18.35 -5.69
N ILE A 193 5.82 -19.03 -6.21
CA ILE A 193 5.78 -20.49 -6.35
C ILE A 193 6.94 -20.97 -7.23
N GLU A 194 7.14 -20.35 -8.40
CA GLU A 194 8.17 -20.79 -9.34
C GLU A 194 9.60 -20.57 -8.83
N ILE A 195 9.87 -19.46 -8.14
CA ILE A 195 11.20 -19.23 -7.57
C ILE A 195 11.48 -20.08 -6.34
N ARG A 196 10.45 -20.45 -5.56
CA ARG A 196 10.58 -21.43 -4.46
C ARG A 196 10.96 -22.79 -5.03
N ASP A 197 10.26 -23.24 -6.07
CA ASP A 197 10.41 -24.59 -6.61
C ASP A 197 11.66 -24.74 -7.49
N GLY A 198 11.98 -23.72 -8.28
CA GLY A 198 13.11 -23.70 -9.21
C GLY A 198 14.37 -22.99 -8.68
N GLY A 199 14.31 -22.45 -7.47
CA GLY A 199 15.42 -21.80 -6.79
C GLY A 199 16.03 -20.62 -7.54
N ALA A 200 17.30 -20.36 -7.27
CA ALA A 200 18.04 -19.22 -7.84
C ALA A 200 18.11 -19.25 -9.38
N VAL A 201 18.14 -20.44 -9.99
CA VAL A 201 18.15 -20.58 -11.46
C VAL A 201 16.85 -20.08 -12.06
N ARG A 202 15.70 -20.48 -11.51
CA ARG A 202 14.40 -20.02 -12.00
C ARG A 202 14.18 -18.54 -11.74
N ALA A 203 14.63 -18.04 -10.59
CA ALA A 203 14.60 -16.60 -10.29
C ALA A 203 15.39 -15.79 -11.33
N LEU A 204 16.57 -16.25 -11.75
CA LEU A 204 17.36 -15.59 -12.79
C LEU A 204 16.66 -15.61 -14.15
N GLN A 205 16.00 -16.71 -14.52
CA GLN A 205 15.24 -16.82 -15.78
C GLN A 205 14.04 -15.88 -15.82
N LEU A 206 13.39 -15.66 -14.68
CA LEU A 206 12.22 -14.80 -14.55
C LEU A 206 12.58 -13.33 -14.26
N GLN A 207 13.86 -13.02 -14.05
CA GLN A 207 14.29 -11.68 -13.68
C GLN A 207 13.92 -10.68 -14.79
N PRO A 208 13.14 -9.62 -14.49
CA PRO A 208 12.78 -8.63 -15.49
C PRO A 208 14.03 -7.91 -16.00
N SER A 209 14.00 -7.49 -17.27
CA SER A 209 15.09 -6.71 -17.84
C SER A 209 15.31 -5.41 -17.07
N ALA A 210 16.55 -4.94 -16.99
CA ALA A 210 16.88 -3.70 -16.30
C ALA A 210 16.06 -2.50 -16.82
N ALA A 211 15.71 -2.50 -18.12
CA ALA A 211 14.86 -1.48 -18.72
C ALA A 211 13.46 -1.40 -18.09
N LEU A 212 12.87 -2.53 -17.71
CA LEU A 212 11.57 -2.59 -17.03
C LEU A 212 11.63 -2.18 -15.56
N LEU A 213 12.82 -2.24 -14.95
CA LEU A 213 13.06 -1.93 -13.54
C LEU A 213 13.67 -0.55 -13.31
N THR A 214 14.16 0.10 -14.37
CA THR A 214 14.81 1.41 -14.27
C THR A 214 13.74 2.45 -13.94
N PHE A 215 13.72 2.88 -12.68
CA PHE A 215 12.92 4.02 -12.26
C PHE A 215 13.42 5.29 -12.97
N LYS A 216 12.55 5.89 -13.79
CA LYS A 216 12.78 7.21 -14.37
C LYS A 216 11.72 8.15 -13.84
N VAL A 217 12.17 9.23 -13.20
CA VAL A 217 11.29 10.33 -12.82
C VAL A 217 10.76 10.95 -14.13
N PRO A 218 9.43 11.01 -14.33
CA PRO A 218 8.88 11.62 -15.54
C PRO A 218 9.34 13.07 -15.71
N GLU A 219 9.60 13.50 -16.95
CA GLU A 219 10.12 14.83 -17.25
C GLU A 219 9.23 15.95 -16.69
N TYR A 220 7.90 15.76 -16.72
CA TYR A 220 6.95 16.75 -16.20
C TYR A 220 7.18 17.09 -14.73
N GLU A 221 7.81 16.22 -13.92
CA GLU A 221 8.10 16.45 -12.50
C GLU A 221 9.05 17.65 -12.29
N GLN A 222 9.89 17.97 -13.29
CA GLN A 222 10.80 19.12 -13.23
C GLN A 222 10.10 20.46 -13.52
N HIS A 223 8.93 20.42 -14.15
CA HIS A 223 8.20 21.60 -14.62
C HIS A 223 6.88 21.82 -13.87
N LEU A 224 6.72 21.19 -12.69
CA LEU A 224 5.49 21.27 -11.92
C LEU A 224 5.25 22.64 -11.30
N ASP A 225 4.04 23.16 -11.51
CA ASP A 225 3.49 24.29 -10.77
C ASP A 225 3.09 23.84 -9.35
N HIS A 226 4.09 23.67 -8.50
CA HIS A 226 3.89 23.26 -7.10
C HIS A 226 3.00 24.25 -6.34
N ALA A 227 3.19 25.56 -6.58
CA ALA A 227 2.40 26.59 -5.92
C ALA A 227 0.92 26.51 -6.29
N GLY A 228 0.60 26.33 -7.58
CA GLY A 228 -0.78 26.17 -8.02
C GLY A 228 -1.42 24.84 -7.61
N LEU A 229 -0.64 23.77 -7.46
CA LEU A 229 -1.13 22.50 -6.90
C LEU A 229 -1.50 22.65 -5.41
N ILE A 230 -0.63 23.27 -4.62
CA ILE A 230 -0.86 23.52 -3.19
C ILE A 230 -2.00 24.52 -2.97
N GLY A 231 -2.05 25.60 -3.75
CA GLY A 231 -3.08 26.64 -3.65
C GLY A 231 -4.50 26.18 -3.98
N ARG A 232 -4.67 24.94 -4.47
CA ARG A 232 -5.98 24.32 -4.75
C ARG A 232 -6.51 23.44 -3.64
N TRP A 233 -5.80 23.31 -2.52
CA TRP A 233 -6.29 22.51 -1.41
C TRP A 233 -7.62 23.02 -0.85
N ASN A 234 -8.49 22.07 -0.53
CA ASN A 234 -9.83 22.26 0.00
C ASN A 234 -10.32 20.94 0.62
N ASP A 235 -11.56 20.91 1.11
CA ASP A 235 -12.14 19.72 1.73
C ASP A 235 -12.15 18.50 0.80
N LYS A 236 -12.32 18.70 -0.53
CA LYS A 236 -12.28 17.60 -1.49
C LYS A 236 -10.88 17.03 -1.66
N SER A 237 -9.82 17.86 -1.68
CA SER A 237 -8.45 17.33 -1.70
C SER A 237 -8.10 16.63 -0.40
N LEU A 238 -8.62 17.11 0.74
CA LEU A 238 -8.46 16.45 2.03
C LEU A 238 -9.06 15.05 2.02
N GLN A 239 -10.32 14.90 1.57
CA GLN A 239 -11.00 13.61 1.47
C GLN A 239 -10.30 12.64 0.51
N ARG A 240 -9.82 13.12 -0.65
CA ARG A 240 -9.04 12.29 -1.58
C ARG A 240 -7.71 11.84 -0.97
N GLY A 241 -7.04 12.74 -0.26
CA GLY A 241 -5.81 12.47 0.47
C GLY A 241 -5.99 11.42 1.55
N GLU A 242 -7.08 11.52 2.31
CA GLU A 242 -7.49 10.53 3.31
C GLU A 242 -7.67 9.15 2.68
N ALA A 243 -8.48 9.05 1.61
CA ALA A 243 -8.76 7.79 0.95
C ALA A 243 -7.47 7.11 0.46
N ILE A 244 -6.52 7.89 -0.07
CA ILE A 244 -5.22 7.38 -0.47
C ILE A 244 -4.40 6.92 0.75
N TYR A 245 -4.30 7.77 1.77
CA TYR A 245 -3.50 7.48 2.96
C TYR A 245 -3.97 6.20 3.65
N GLN A 246 -5.27 6.07 3.87
CA GLN A 246 -5.88 4.92 4.53
C GLN A 246 -5.70 3.62 3.72
N ARG A 247 -5.64 3.71 2.38
CA ARG A 247 -5.47 2.54 1.52
C ARG A 247 -4.03 2.01 1.49
N VAL A 248 -3.03 2.91 1.51
CA VAL A 248 -1.63 2.53 1.23
C VAL A 248 -0.69 2.97 2.34
N CYS A 249 -0.73 4.24 2.74
CA CYS A 249 0.29 4.83 3.61
C CYS A 249 0.16 4.39 5.07
N ALA A 250 -1.08 4.23 5.56
CA ALA A 250 -1.39 3.85 6.93
C ALA A 250 -0.82 2.47 7.30
N ASN A 251 -0.64 1.57 6.33
CA ASN A 251 -0.05 0.24 6.56
C ASN A 251 1.33 0.36 7.22
N CYS A 252 2.17 1.27 6.72
CA CYS A 252 3.53 1.46 7.24
C CYS A 252 3.60 2.57 8.29
N HIS A 253 2.94 3.71 8.07
CA HIS A 253 3.04 4.89 8.93
C HIS A 253 2.08 4.87 10.13
N GLY A 254 1.06 4.01 10.09
CA GLY A 254 0.01 3.94 11.09
C GLY A 254 -0.96 5.11 11.01
N THR A 255 -1.78 5.21 12.03
CA THR A 255 -2.60 6.38 12.36
C THR A 255 -2.10 6.97 13.67
N LYS A 256 -2.80 8.01 14.16
CA LYS A 256 -2.57 8.55 15.51
C LYS A 256 -2.63 7.44 16.55
N ASP A 257 -3.72 6.68 16.55
CA ASP A 257 -4.05 5.73 17.62
C ASP A 257 -3.47 4.33 17.39
N LYS A 258 -3.12 4.00 16.14
CA LYS A 258 -2.60 2.67 15.78
C LYS A 258 -1.23 2.77 15.12
N PRO A 259 -0.20 2.07 15.61
CA PRO A 259 1.07 1.98 14.92
C PRO A 259 0.92 1.25 13.57
N GLY A 260 1.74 1.64 12.60
CA GLY A 260 1.88 0.88 11.37
C GLY A 260 2.73 -0.37 11.58
N SER A 261 2.82 -1.21 10.55
CA SER A 261 3.60 -2.45 10.58
C SER A 261 5.11 -2.22 10.61
N LEU A 262 5.58 -1.08 10.10
CA LEU A 262 7.00 -0.75 10.05
C LEU A 262 7.38 0.14 11.24
N PRO A 263 8.10 -0.37 12.25
CA PRO A 263 8.45 0.41 13.44
C PRO A 263 9.41 1.57 13.13
N THR A 264 10.13 1.50 12.01
CA THR A 264 11.05 2.54 11.55
C THR A 264 10.38 3.60 10.68
N SER A 265 9.13 3.39 10.27
CA SER A 265 8.36 4.38 9.50
C SER A 265 7.98 5.56 10.38
N LEU A 266 8.03 6.75 9.79
CA LEU A 266 7.71 7.99 10.50
C LEU A 266 6.24 8.00 10.93
N ARG A 267 5.97 8.04 12.23
CA ARG A 267 4.64 8.32 12.77
C ARG A 267 4.40 9.83 12.73
N PHE A 268 3.57 10.30 11.81
CA PHE A 268 3.43 11.73 11.53
C PHE A 268 2.95 12.56 12.74
N ALA A 269 2.12 11.98 13.60
CA ALA A 269 1.57 12.67 14.78
C ALA A 269 2.60 12.96 15.89
N GLU A 270 3.78 12.34 15.87
CA GLU A 270 4.75 12.43 16.99
C GLU A 270 6.22 12.49 16.53
N GLY A 271 6.53 11.95 15.35
CA GLY A 271 7.89 11.76 14.89
C GLY A 271 8.51 13.00 14.25
N LYS A 272 9.84 13.02 14.20
CA LYS A 272 10.63 14.08 13.55
C LYS A 272 10.97 13.70 12.11
N PHE A 273 10.68 14.57 11.15
CA PHE A 273 11.04 14.35 9.75
C PHE A 273 12.56 14.38 9.59
N LYS A 274 13.09 13.41 8.84
CA LYS A 274 14.52 13.31 8.51
C LYS A 274 14.87 13.90 7.14
N ASN A 275 13.87 14.11 6.28
CA ASN A 275 14.04 14.59 4.89
C ASN A 275 13.19 15.84 4.60
N GLY A 276 12.99 16.69 5.62
CA GLY A 276 12.13 17.88 5.57
C GLY A 276 10.63 17.57 5.75
N SER A 277 9.92 18.46 6.45
CA SER A 277 8.50 18.31 6.77
C SER A 277 7.57 19.26 6.00
N ASP A 278 8.14 20.15 5.16
CA ASP A 278 7.35 21.05 4.33
C ASP A 278 6.77 20.34 3.10
N PRO A 279 5.68 20.86 2.49
CA PRO A 279 5.01 20.20 1.37
C PRO A 279 5.91 19.78 0.21
N LEU A 280 6.88 20.59 -0.19
CA LEU A 280 7.79 20.26 -1.28
C LEU A 280 8.75 19.13 -0.90
N SER A 281 9.26 19.12 0.33
CA SER A 281 10.14 18.06 0.84
C SER A 281 9.40 16.72 0.98
N MET A 282 8.15 16.76 1.45
CA MET A 282 7.27 15.59 1.47
C MET A 282 7.00 15.08 0.04
N TYR A 283 6.73 15.98 -0.90
CA TYR A 283 6.53 15.64 -2.31
C TYR A 283 7.77 14.96 -2.91
N ARG A 284 8.96 15.50 -2.65
CA ARG A 284 10.23 14.89 -3.10
C ARG A 284 10.42 13.48 -2.54
N THR A 285 10.06 13.27 -1.28
CA THR A 285 10.09 11.94 -0.65
C THR A 285 9.12 10.97 -1.34
N LEU A 286 7.90 11.41 -1.67
CA LEU A 286 6.95 10.59 -2.43
C LEU A 286 7.45 10.29 -3.85
N THR A 287 8.14 11.23 -4.51
CA THR A 287 8.63 11.05 -5.88
C THR A 287 9.88 10.18 -5.96
N HIS A 288 10.83 10.34 -5.04
CA HIS A 288 12.16 9.70 -5.13
C HIS A 288 12.38 8.59 -4.11
N GLY A 289 11.51 8.45 -3.11
CA GLY A 289 11.73 7.60 -1.95
C GLY A 289 12.71 8.23 -0.95
N PHE A 290 12.80 7.62 0.24
CA PHE A 290 13.77 7.98 1.27
C PHE A 290 13.96 6.83 2.27
N GLY A 291 15.21 6.39 2.48
CA GLY A 291 15.51 5.24 3.32
C GLY A 291 14.81 3.97 2.81
N LEU A 292 13.98 3.35 3.65
CA LEU A 292 13.17 2.17 3.28
C LEU A 292 11.86 2.53 2.56
N MET A 293 11.47 3.81 2.53
CA MET A 293 10.27 4.24 1.82
C MET A 293 10.56 4.31 0.31
N ALA A 294 9.92 3.43 -0.45
CA ALA A 294 10.04 3.42 -1.90
C ALA A 294 9.36 4.65 -2.56
N PRO A 295 9.83 5.07 -3.75
CA PRO A 295 9.13 6.07 -4.55
C PRO A 295 7.71 5.60 -4.90
N GLN A 296 6.74 6.51 -4.76
CA GLN A 296 5.32 6.28 -5.03
C GLN A 296 4.99 6.63 -6.49
N THR A 297 5.41 5.75 -7.39
CA THR A 297 5.36 5.96 -8.86
C THR A 297 3.96 5.84 -9.46
N TRP A 298 3.00 5.35 -8.69
CA TRP A 298 1.61 5.13 -9.12
C TRP A 298 0.73 6.37 -8.91
N MET A 299 1.19 7.38 -8.15
CA MET A 299 0.45 8.63 -7.93
C MET A 299 0.86 9.70 -8.93
N VAL A 300 -0.13 10.40 -9.48
CA VAL A 300 0.11 11.66 -10.20
C VAL A 300 0.38 12.81 -9.21
N PRO A 301 0.93 13.95 -9.66
CA PRO A 301 1.30 15.05 -8.75
C PRO A 301 0.17 15.57 -7.86
N SER A 302 -1.04 15.68 -8.39
CA SER A 302 -2.21 16.12 -7.60
C SER A 302 -2.54 15.16 -6.46
N GLN A 303 -2.47 13.85 -6.71
CA GLN A 303 -2.70 12.82 -5.68
C GLN A 303 -1.62 12.84 -4.59
N LYS A 304 -0.35 13.05 -4.94
CA LYS A 304 0.73 13.21 -3.96
C LYS A 304 0.44 14.41 -3.05
N TYR A 305 0.03 15.54 -3.62
CA TYR A 305 -0.32 16.73 -2.85
C TYR A 305 -1.61 16.59 -2.03
N ASP A 306 -2.59 15.82 -2.50
CA ASP A 306 -3.79 15.51 -1.72
C ASP A 306 -3.41 14.73 -0.44
N VAL A 307 -2.53 13.73 -0.53
CA VAL A 307 -2.04 12.98 0.65
C VAL A 307 -1.23 13.87 1.59
N ILE A 308 -0.37 14.74 1.03
CA ILE A 308 0.40 15.71 1.82
C ILE A 308 -0.54 16.64 2.58
N HIS A 309 -1.61 17.12 1.94
CA HIS A 309 -2.65 17.92 2.59
C HIS A 309 -3.25 17.17 3.77
N TYR A 310 -3.72 15.93 3.54
CA TYR A 310 -4.29 15.10 4.59
C TYR A 310 -3.34 14.88 5.77
N VAL A 311 -2.08 14.50 5.52
CA VAL A 311 -1.10 14.27 6.57
C VAL A 311 -0.86 15.54 7.39
N ARG A 312 -0.79 16.69 6.72
CA ARG A 312 -0.52 17.97 7.38
C ARG A 312 -1.67 18.42 8.25
N GLU A 313 -2.89 18.43 7.74
CA GLU A 313 -4.08 18.88 8.48
C GLU A 313 -4.49 17.87 9.57
N THR A 314 -4.34 16.57 9.32
CA THR A 314 -4.83 15.53 10.24
C THR A 314 -3.82 15.18 11.34
N TYR A 315 -2.53 15.19 11.04
CA TYR A 315 -1.49 14.75 11.98
C TYR A 315 -0.57 15.88 12.40
N LEU A 316 -0.03 16.67 11.47
CA LEU A 316 1.02 17.63 11.82
C LEU A 316 0.44 18.83 12.57
N GLN A 317 -0.58 19.48 12.03
CA GLN A 317 -1.15 20.69 12.63
C GLN A 317 -1.69 20.44 14.05
N PRO A 318 -2.54 19.41 14.31
CA PRO A 318 -3.12 19.23 15.64
C PRO A 318 -2.22 18.47 16.63
N HIS A 319 -1.23 17.69 16.16
CA HIS A 319 -0.50 16.77 17.04
C HIS A 319 1.02 16.92 16.98
N ASN A 320 1.56 17.47 15.90
CA ASN A 320 3.00 17.66 15.72
C ASN A 320 3.34 19.06 15.17
N PRO A 321 2.95 20.14 15.89
CA PRO A 321 3.07 21.50 15.37
C PRO A 321 4.52 21.92 15.13
N THR A 322 5.49 21.31 15.81
CA THR A 322 6.93 21.58 15.58
C THR A 322 7.41 21.13 14.19
N GLN A 323 6.70 20.19 13.56
CA GLN A 323 6.98 19.73 12.20
C GLN A 323 6.05 20.38 11.17
N PHE A 324 5.03 21.13 11.60
CA PHE A 324 4.10 21.80 10.71
C PHE A 324 4.69 23.10 10.17
N VAL A 325 4.99 23.12 8.86
CA VAL A 325 5.42 24.34 8.16
C VAL A 325 4.20 25.00 7.55
N ALA A 326 3.92 26.27 7.88
CA ALA A 326 2.80 27.01 7.29
C ALA A 326 3.01 27.26 5.79
N VAL A 327 1.91 27.23 5.02
CA VAL A 327 1.91 27.58 3.60
C VAL A 327 1.32 28.98 3.48
N ASP A 328 2.19 29.98 3.55
CA ASP A 328 1.85 31.38 3.33
C ASP A 328 2.32 31.86 1.94
N ALA A 329 2.06 33.12 1.61
CA ALA A 329 2.48 33.72 0.34
C ALA A 329 4.00 33.66 0.15
N THR A 330 4.78 33.78 1.22
CA THR A 330 6.25 33.69 1.20
C THR A 330 6.71 32.28 0.84
N TYR A 331 6.10 31.26 1.43
CA TYR A 331 6.34 29.84 1.10
C TYR A 331 5.98 29.56 -0.35
N LEU A 332 4.82 30.00 -0.83
CA LEU A 332 4.40 29.76 -2.22
C LEU A 332 5.31 30.48 -3.23
N ALA A 333 5.80 31.67 -2.90
CA ALA A 333 6.70 32.43 -3.76
C ALA A 333 8.07 31.75 -3.97
N ARG A 334 8.59 31.04 -2.95
CA ARG A 334 9.89 30.33 -3.00
C ARG A 334 9.86 28.97 -3.69
N LEU A 335 8.69 28.45 -4.04
CA LEU A 335 8.57 27.16 -4.72
C LEU A 335 9.15 27.23 -6.15
N PRO A 336 9.70 26.11 -6.67
CA PRO A 336 10.11 26.04 -8.07
C PRO A 336 8.97 26.46 -8.99
N LYS A 337 9.28 27.30 -9.97
CA LYS A 337 8.32 27.72 -10.98
C LYS A 337 8.14 26.61 -12.00
N GLY A 338 6.89 26.32 -12.30
CA GLY A 338 6.50 25.35 -13.31
C GLY A 338 5.29 25.81 -14.08
N ASN A 339 5.05 25.16 -15.21
CA ASN A 339 3.98 25.49 -16.16
C ASN A 339 3.00 24.31 -16.37
N THR A 340 3.23 23.17 -15.72
CA THR A 340 2.37 21.99 -15.82
C THR A 340 1.92 21.50 -14.45
N ARG A 341 0.81 20.77 -14.41
CA ARG A 341 0.31 20.07 -13.20
C ARG A 341 0.61 18.58 -13.24
N GLY A 342 1.29 18.12 -14.31
CA GLY A 342 1.40 16.72 -14.64
C GLY A 342 0.10 16.16 -15.23
N PRO A 343 0.05 14.84 -15.44
CA PRO A 343 -1.13 14.17 -15.97
C PRO A 343 -2.29 14.19 -14.97
N GLU A 344 -3.51 14.15 -15.50
CA GLU A 344 -4.71 13.96 -14.69
C GLU A 344 -4.73 12.56 -14.06
N PRO A 345 -5.31 12.40 -12.84
CA PRO A 345 -5.46 11.09 -12.23
C PRO A 345 -6.25 10.15 -13.15
N SER A 346 -5.66 9.02 -13.53
CA SER A 346 -6.41 7.99 -14.24
C SER A 346 -7.30 7.24 -13.25
N LYS A 347 -8.57 7.06 -13.61
CA LYS A 347 -9.38 6.00 -13.00
C LYS A 347 -8.94 4.72 -13.68
N ILE A 348 -7.97 4.01 -13.10
CA ILE A 348 -7.70 2.63 -13.55
C ILE A 348 -8.99 1.86 -13.28
N VAL A 349 -9.74 1.63 -14.34
CA VAL A 349 -10.93 0.79 -14.30
C VAL A 349 -10.45 -0.64 -14.53
N PRO A 350 -10.77 -1.60 -13.66
CA PRO A 350 -10.21 -2.95 -13.73
C PRO A 350 -10.33 -3.63 -15.10
N TRP A 351 -11.36 -3.28 -15.89
CA TRP A 351 -11.54 -3.78 -17.25
C TRP A 351 -10.59 -3.19 -18.30
N SER A 352 -10.02 -1.98 -18.10
CA SER A 352 -9.03 -1.42 -19.04
C SER A 352 -7.67 -2.09 -18.91
N ALA A 353 -7.39 -2.79 -17.80
CA ALA A 353 -6.20 -3.62 -17.66
C ALA A 353 -6.28 -4.93 -18.48
N MET A 354 -7.46 -5.24 -19.04
CA MET A 354 -7.67 -6.33 -20.01
C MET A 354 -7.84 -5.81 -21.45
N ASP A 355 -7.55 -4.53 -21.71
CA ASP A 355 -7.40 -4.02 -23.06
C ASP A 355 -5.97 -4.28 -23.55
N TYR A 356 -5.80 -5.42 -24.21
CA TYR A 356 -4.51 -5.86 -24.76
C TYR A 356 -4.14 -5.11 -26.05
N GLY A 357 -4.82 -4.01 -26.35
CA GLY A 357 -4.69 -3.30 -27.61
C GLY A 357 -5.07 -4.18 -28.82
N PRO A 358 -4.71 -3.79 -30.04
CA PRO A 358 -4.96 -4.60 -31.24
C PRO A 358 -4.20 -5.93 -31.26
N SER A 359 -3.30 -6.18 -30.30
CA SER A 359 -2.44 -7.36 -30.24
C SER A 359 -3.18 -8.67 -29.93
N LEU A 360 -4.44 -8.62 -29.48
CA LEU A 360 -5.33 -9.78 -29.36
C LEU A 360 -6.51 -9.75 -30.35
N ALA A 361 -6.45 -8.95 -31.41
CA ALA A 361 -7.48 -8.92 -32.45
C ALA A 361 -7.36 -10.07 -33.48
N HIS A 362 -6.42 -11.00 -33.31
CA HIS A 362 -6.27 -12.15 -34.19
C HIS A 362 -6.86 -13.41 -33.54
N THR A 363 -8.16 -13.63 -33.75
CA THR A 363 -8.73 -14.97 -33.66
C THR A 363 -8.20 -15.77 -34.85
N PHE A 364 -7.32 -16.74 -34.61
CA PHE A 364 -6.94 -17.70 -35.65
C PHE A 364 -7.97 -18.83 -35.65
N GLU A 365 -8.72 -18.93 -36.74
CA GLU A 365 -9.52 -20.11 -37.03
C GLU A 365 -8.57 -21.17 -37.62
N VAL A 366 -8.36 -22.28 -36.90
CA VAL A 366 -7.60 -23.42 -37.42
C VAL A 366 -8.60 -24.33 -38.14
N PRO A 367 -8.52 -24.51 -39.47
CA PRO A 367 -9.43 -25.41 -40.17
C PRO A 367 -9.21 -26.85 -39.68
N GLY A 368 -10.25 -27.50 -39.15
CA GLY A 368 -10.24 -28.95 -38.88
C GLY A 368 -10.58 -29.42 -37.46
N LEU A 369 -11.01 -28.55 -36.54
CA LEU A 369 -11.57 -28.97 -35.25
C LEU A 369 -13.03 -28.51 -35.17
N GLU A 370 -13.98 -29.45 -35.10
CA GLU A 370 -15.44 -29.20 -35.05
C GLU A 370 -15.92 -28.47 -33.77
N HIS A 371 -15.01 -27.93 -32.96
CA HIS A 371 -15.33 -27.24 -31.70
C HIS A 371 -14.61 -25.89 -31.63
N ASN A 372 -15.26 -24.85 -32.18
CA ASN A 372 -14.88 -23.46 -31.99
C ASN A 372 -15.11 -23.02 -30.53
N LEU A 373 -14.04 -22.82 -29.77
CA LEU A 373 -14.10 -22.17 -28.45
C LEU A 373 -13.87 -20.66 -28.62
N ALA A 374 -14.93 -19.92 -28.92
CA ALA A 374 -14.95 -18.46 -28.80
C ALA A 374 -16.30 -18.01 -28.24
N TYR A 375 -16.49 -18.14 -26.92
CA TYR A 375 -17.59 -17.47 -26.23
C TYR A 375 -17.13 -16.11 -25.71
N LYS A 376 -17.36 -15.07 -26.51
CA LYS A 376 -17.29 -13.68 -26.06
C LYS A 376 -18.65 -13.33 -25.47
N GLY A 377 -18.80 -13.47 -24.16
CA GLY A 377 -19.99 -13.01 -23.44
C GLY A 377 -20.04 -11.47 -23.43
N ILE A 378 -21.00 -10.90 -24.16
CA ILE A 378 -21.41 -9.50 -24.05
C ILE A 378 -22.80 -9.50 -23.42
N ALA A 379 -22.93 -8.89 -22.23
CA ALA A 379 -24.15 -8.28 -21.73
C ALA A 379 -23.76 -7.07 -20.90
#